data_AF-A0A0W0ULF2-F1
#
_entry.id   AF-A0A0W0ULF2-F1
#
_cell.length_a   1.000
_cell.length_b   1.000
_cell.length_c   1.000
_cell.angle_alpha   90.00
_cell.angle_beta   90.00
_cell.angle_gamma   90.00
#
_symmetry.space_group_name_H-M   'P 1'
#
loop_
_entity.id
_entity.type
_entity.pdbx_description
1 polymer ?
#
loop_
_entity_poly.entity_id
_entity_poly.type
_entity_poly.pdbx_seq_one_letter_code
_entity_poly.pdbx_strand_id
1 'polypeptide(L)'
;MSTPEDKVKQIQEINRLKELSKKNYRSLDEEDEYERLFKTHGENILKKKSSSEEDKPPQQYQVDTKKKGFNEDLLKDYEKETGKKPLEGKEGGVALAFDSREEAVKFFKGQAGKNRAFDAYNTSEDHRMYSDGKGLFVQGKKAEVDAYLKNPKAFDLDKESGKLTAKEPENTKTVSPT
;
A
#
# COMPACT_ATOMS: atom_id res chain seq x y z
N MET A 1 -15.73 -37.11 -6.06
CA MET A 1 -14.26 -37.03 -6.20
C MET A 1 -13.96 -36.74 -7.67
N SER A 2 -13.60 -35.50 -8.03
CA SER A 2 -13.25 -35.14 -9.41
C SER A 2 -11.84 -35.62 -9.76
N THR A 3 -11.69 -36.28 -10.90
CA THR A 3 -10.41 -36.83 -11.35
C THR A 3 -9.45 -35.70 -11.81
N PRO A 4 -8.14 -35.96 -11.93
CA PRO A 4 -7.20 -34.97 -12.47
C PRO A 4 -7.59 -34.47 -13.87
N GLU A 5 -8.23 -35.31 -14.68
CA GLU A 5 -8.72 -34.97 -16.03
C GLU A 5 -9.88 -33.97 -15.98
N ASP A 6 -10.81 -34.12 -15.02
CA ASP A 6 -11.91 -33.17 -14.80
C ASP A 6 -11.40 -31.76 -14.45
N LYS A 7 -10.29 -31.66 -13.70
CA LYS A 7 -9.69 -30.37 -13.32
C LYS A 7 -9.05 -29.64 -14.49
N VAL A 8 -8.39 -30.37 -15.41
CA VAL A 8 -7.79 -29.78 -16.60
C VAL A 8 -8.87 -29.24 -17.53
N LYS A 9 -9.95 -30.02 -17.72
CA LYS A 9 -11.10 -29.62 -18.54
C LYS A 9 -11.79 -28.38 -17.96
N GLN A 10 -11.98 -28.34 -16.65
CA GLN A 10 -12.54 -27.17 -15.96
C GLN A 10 -11.68 -25.90 -16.14
N ILE A 11 -10.35 -26.02 -16.09
CA ILE A 11 -9.45 -24.86 -16.30
C ILE A 11 -9.55 -24.34 -17.75
N GLN A 12 -9.62 -25.24 -18.73
CA GLN A 12 -9.77 -24.86 -20.14
C GLN A 12 -11.12 -24.16 -20.39
N GLU A 13 -12.21 -24.69 -19.84
CA GLU A 13 -13.55 -24.10 -19.94
C GLU A 13 -13.63 -22.70 -19.28
N ILE A 14 -12.95 -22.49 -18.14
CA ILE A 14 -12.87 -21.18 -17.49
C ILE A 14 -12.05 -20.18 -18.32
N ASN A 15 -10.95 -20.61 -18.92
CA ASN A 15 -10.14 -19.75 -19.78
C ASN A 15 -10.92 -19.35 -21.03
N ARG A 16 -11.64 -20.29 -21.64
CA ARG A 16 -12.51 -20.05 -22.79
C ARG A 16 -13.61 -19.03 -22.47
N LEU A 17 -14.25 -19.17 -21.30
CA LEU A 17 -15.23 -18.19 -20.82
C LEU A 17 -14.65 -16.78 -20.64
N LYS A 18 -13.40 -16.67 -20.16
CA LYS A 18 -12.69 -15.38 -20.05
C LYS A 18 -12.32 -14.76 -21.40
N GLU A 19 -12.03 -15.59 -22.39
CA GLU A 19 -11.77 -15.10 -23.75
C GLU A 19 -13.05 -14.57 -24.40
N LEU A 20 -14.15 -15.34 -24.30
CA LEU A 20 -15.46 -14.91 -24.79
C LEU A 20 -15.95 -13.66 -24.06
N SER A 21 -15.72 -13.52 -22.75
CA SER A 21 -16.13 -12.34 -21.96
C SER A 21 -15.46 -11.05 -22.40
N LYS A 22 -14.25 -11.11 -22.98
CA LYS A 22 -13.48 -9.95 -23.45
C LYS A 22 -13.78 -9.53 -24.88
N LYS A 23 -14.53 -10.34 -25.64
CA LYS A 23 -14.95 -9.98 -26.99
C LYS A 23 -16.09 -8.96 -26.94
N ASN A 24 -15.94 -7.88 -27.71
CA ASN A 24 -16.98 -6.85 -27.87
C ASN A 24 -18.14 -7.29 -28.77
N TYR A 25 -17.90 -8.26 -29.66
CA TYR A 25 -18.89 -8.88 -30.53
C TYR A 25 -18.68 -10.38 -30.56
N ARG A 26 -19.77 -11.14 -30.42
CA ARG A 26 -19.80 -12.62 -30.46
C ARG A 26 -20.73 -13.06 -31.57
N SER A 27 -20.41 -14.16 -32.25
CA SER A 27 -21.39 -14.84 -33.10
C SER A 27 -22.47 -15.51 -32.25
N LEU A 28 -23.58 -15.91 -32.86
CA LEU A 28 -24.66 -16.65 -32.17
C LEU A 28 -24.13 -17.93 -31.49
N ASP A 29 -23.27 -18.69 -32.16
CA ASP A 29 -22.63 -19.89 -31.58
C ASP A 29 -21.73 -19.56 -30.39
N GLU A 30 -21.04 -18.41 -30.41
CA GLU A 30 -20.19 -17.94 -29.31
C GLU A 30 -20.99 -17.41 -28.12
N GLU A 31 -22.20 -16.91 -28.37
CA GLU A 31 -23.14 -16.46 -27.33
C GLU A 31 -23.75 -17.65 -26.59
N ASP A 32 -24.19 -18.68 -27.33
CA ASP A 32 -24.65 -19.96 -26.75
C ASP A 32 -23.51 -20.67 -25.97
N GLU A 33 -22.28 -20.67 -26.52
CA GLU A 33 -21.09 -21.22 -25.82
C GLU A 33 -20.82 -20.44 -24.53
N TYR A 34 -20.91 -19.10 -24.57
CA TYR A 34 -20.73 -18.23 -23.41
C TYR A 34 -21.78 -18.50 -22.34
N GLU A 35 -23.07 -18.54 -22.69
CA GLU A 35 -24.15 -18.79 -21.74
C GLU A 35 -24.04 -20.16 -21.09
N ARG A 36 -23.73 -21.20 -21.87
CA ARG A 36 -23.49 -22.54 -21.33
C ARG A 36 -22.34 -22.55 -20.33
N LEU A 37 -21.19 -21.98 -20.68
CA LEU A 37 -20.01 -21.92 -19.82
C LEU A 37 -20.25 -21.06 -18.58
N PHE A 38 -20.98 -19.95 -18.72
CA PHE A 38 -21.36 -19.08 -17.61
C PHE A 38 -22.36 -19.76 -16.67
N LYS A 39 -23.31 -20.56 -17.17
CA LYS A 39 -24.23 -21.32 -16.32
C LYS A 39 -23.51 -22.45 -15.56
N THR A 40 -22.52 -23.08 -16.17
CA THR A 40 -21.77 -24.19 -15.54
C THR A 40 -20.71 -23.70 -14.55
N HIS A 41 -20.01 -22.60 -14.84
CA HIS A 41 -18.86 -22.12 -14.05
C HIS A 41 -19.03 -20.72 -13.46
N GLY A 42 -20.07 -19.97 -13.87
CA GLY A 42 -20.29 -18.58 -13.45
C GLY A 42 -20.55 -18.43 -11.96
N GLU A 43 -21.25 -19.35 -11.31
CA GLU A 43 -21.40 -19.33 -9.84
C GLU A 43 -20.07 -19.55 -9.11
N ASN A 44 -19.18 -20.40 -9.63
CA ASN A 44 -17.83 -20.61 -9.07
C ASN A 44 -16.94 -19.38 -9.29
N ILE A 45 -17.14 -18.65 -10.39
CA ILE A 45 -16.41 -17.41 -10.71
C ILE A 45 -16.95 -16.23 -9.88
N LEU A 46 -18.26 -16.14 -9.69
CA LEU A 46 -18.92 -15.11 -8.87
C LEU A 46 -18.62 -15.31 -7.38
N LYS A 47 -18.63 -16.55 -6.86
CA LYS A 47 -18.18 -16.86 -5.49
C LYS A 47 -16.68 -16.59 -5.28
N LYS A 48 -15.84 -16.76 -6.30
CA LYS A 48 -14.43 -16.31 -6.24
C LYS A 48 -14.29 -14.78 -6.29
N LYS A 49 -15.26 -14.06 -6.85
CA LYS A 49 -15.25 -12.59 -6.89
C LYS A 49 -15.62 -11.96 -5.53
N SER A 50 -16.32 -12.68 -4.65
CA SER A 50 -16.49 -12.27 -3.24
C SER A 50 -15.30 -12.61 -2.35
N SER A 51 -14.26 -13.29 -2.86
CA SER A 51 -13.00 -13.54 -2.15
C SER A 51 -11.92 -12.50 -2.51
N SER A 52 -12.30 -11.28 -2.89
CA SER A 52 -11.37 -10.16 -3.11
C SER A 52 -10.83 -9.53 -1.82
N GLU A 53 -10.77 -10.29 -0.72
CA GLU A 53 -10.07 -9.88 0.50
C GLU A 53 -8.59 -10.32 0.53
N GLU A 54 -8.17 -11.29 -0.31
CA GLU A 54 -6.82 -11.86 -0.23
C GLU A 54 -5.76 -11.27 -1.18
N ASP A 55 -6.10 -10.32 -2.06
CA ASP A 55 -5.15 -9.79 -3.06
C ASP A 55 -4.94 -8.27 -2.95
N LYS A 56 -5.03 -7.71 -1.73
CA LYS A 56 -4.42 -6.39 -1.51
C LYS A 56 -2.91 -6.60 -1.51
N PRO A 57 -2.15 -5.97 -2.44
CA PRO A 57 -0.71 -6.04 -2.38
C PRO A 57 -0.27 -5.56 -0.99
N PRO A 58 0.64 -6.26 -0.31
CA PRO A 58 1.08 -5.88 1.02
C PRO A 58 1.62 -4.45 0.97
N GLN A 59 1.42 -3.72 2.06
CA GLN A 59 1.84 -2.33 2.17
C GLN A 59 3.37 -2.30 2.29
N GLN A 60 4.05 -2.10 1.17
CA GLN A 60 5.50 -2.12 1.10
C GLN A 60 6.07 -0.71 1.25
N TYR A 61 6.79 -0.49 2.34
CA TYR A 61 7.50 0.75 2.61
C TYR A 61 8.99 0.55 2.37
N GLN A 62 9.54 1.28 1.41
CA GLN A 62 10.98 1.37 1.21
C GLN A 62 11.56 2.29 2.27
N VAL A 63 12.54 1.79 3.03
CA VAL A 63 13.25 2.57 4.03
C VAL A 63 14.60 2.98 3.45
N ASP A 64 14.84 4.29 3.34
CA ASP A 64 16.12 4.80 2.85
C ASP A 64 17.24 4.49 3.88
N THR A 65 18.25 3.75 3.45
CA THR A 65 19.32 3.16 4.29
C THR A 65 20.65 3.92 4.13
N LYS A 66 20.65 5.19 3.72
CA LYS A 66 21.87 5.98 3.44
C LYS A 66 22.92 6.04 4.58
N LYS A 67 22.62 5.56 5.79
CA LYS A 67 23.62 5.33 6.85
C LYS A 67 23.85 3.83 7.08
N LYS A 68 25.10 3.40 6.91
CA LYS A 68 25.58 2.04 7.25
C LYS A 68 25.26 1.72 8.73
N GLY A 69 24.62 0.57 8.99
CA GLY A 69 24.24 0.10 10.34
C GLY A 69 23.00 0.75 10.96
N PHE A 70 22.43 1.78 10.32
CA PHE A 70 21.37 2.59 10.91
C PHE A 70 20.01 1.89 11.00
N ASN A 71 19.79 0.87 10.17
CA ASN A 71 18.55 0.12 10.14
C ASN A 71 18.65 -1.26 10.79
N GLU A 72 19.81 -1.73 11.27
CA GLU A 72 19.90 -3.09 11.84
C GLU A 72 18.96 -3.29 13.04
N ASP A 73 18.87 -2.32 13.94
CA ASP A 73 17.95 -2.41 15.08
C ASP A 73 16.48 -2.24 14.67
N LEU A 74 16.21 -1.47 13.62
CA LEU A 74 14.86 -1.33 13.04
C LEU A 74 14.41 -2.63 12.39
N LEU A 75 15.30 -3.31 11.66
CA LEU A 75 15.02 -4.60 11.04
C LEU A 75 14.84 -5.70 12.09
N LYS A 76 15.67 -5.73 13.13
CA LYS A 76 15.50 -6.66 14.27
C LYS A 76 14.16 -6.47 14.97
N ASP A 77 13.77 -5.23 15.21
CA ASP A 77 12.47 -4.93 15.81
C ASP A 77 11.33 -5.34 14.87
N TYR A 78 11.45 -5.10 13.57
CA TYR A 78 10.46 -5.53 12.59
C TYR A 78 10.30 -7.06 12.59
N GLU A 79 11.39 -7.82 12.55
CA GLU A 79 11.35 -9.29 12.62
C GLU A 79 10.74 -9.78 13.94
N LYS A 80 11.03 -9.09 15.06
CA LYS A 80 10.49 -9.42 16.38
C LYS A 80 9.01 -9.09 16.53
N GLU A 81 8.56 -7.95 16.01
CA GLU A 81 7.18 -7.46 16.18
C GLU A 81 6.22 -8.11 15.17
N THR A 82 6.69 -8.41 13.96
CA THR A 82 5.85 -8.92 12.87
C THR A 82 6.08 -10.41 12.55
N GLY A 83 7.22 -10.98 12.97
CA GLY A 83 7.65 -12.32 12.55
C GLY A 83 8.04 -12.42 11.07
N LYS A 84 8.02 -11.32 10.32
CA LYS A 84 8.31 -11.27 8.88
C LYS A 84 9.75 -10.83 8.65
N LYS A 85 10.37 -11.36 7.59
CA LYS A 85 11.67 -10.89 7.14
C LYS A 85 11.52 -9.63 6.28
N PRO A 86 12.46 -8.68 6.39
CA PRO A 86 12.53 -7.57 5.44
C PRO A 86 12.80 -8.06 4.02
N LEU A 87 12.26 -7.35 3.05
CA LEU A 87 12.49 -7.61 1.63
C LEU A 87 13.69 -6.79 1.15
N GLU A 88 14.50 -7.35 0.26
CA GLU A 88 15.55 -6.57 -0.42
C GLU A 88 14.90 -5.51 -1.31
N GLY A 89 15.21 -4.24 -1.04
CA GLY A 89 14.74 -3.11 -1.83
C GLY A 89 15.60 -2.89 -3.07
N LYS A 90 15.14 -2.00 -3.95
CA LYS A 90 15.96 -1.53 -5.08
C LYS A 90 17.13 -0.71 -4.55
N GLU A 91 18.29 -0.81 -5.19
CA GLU A 91 19.51 -0.02 -4.89
C GLU A 91 20.11 -0.22 -3.48
N GLY A 92 20.01 -1.43 -2.91
CA GLY A 92 20.59 -1.72 -1.58
C GLY A 92 19.80 -1.13 -0.41
N GLY A 93 18.58 -0.65 -0.69
CA GLY A 93 17.58 -0.33 0.32
C GLY A 93 16.91 -1.58 0.89
N VAL A 94 16.09 -1.39 1.93
CA VAL A 94 15.29 -2.46 2.52
C VAL A 94 13.83 -2.07 2.48
N ALA A 95 12.95 -3.00 2.13
CA ALA A 95 11.51 -2.81 2.10
C ALA A 95 10.82 -3.62 3.21
N LEU A 96 9.90 -2.98 3.93
CA LEU A 96 9.11 -3.60 4.99
C LEU A 96 7.66 -3.76 4.53
N ALA A 97 7.10 -4.94 4.72
CA ALA A 97 5.79 -5.33 4.23
C ALA A 97 4.80 -5.47 5.39
N PHE A 98 3.77 -4.64 5.40
CA PHE A 98 2.74 -4.64 6.43
C PHE A 98 1.39 -5.10 5.85
N ASP A 99 0.53 -5.68 6.69
CA ASP A 99 -0.81 -6.11 6.25
C ASP A 99 -1.73 -4.89 6.08
N SER A 100 -1.44 -3.80 6.80
CA SER A 100 -2.18 -2.54 6.74
C SER A 100 -1.29 -1.29 6.87
N ARG A 101 -1.81 -0.15 6.40
CA ARG A 101 -1.17 1.16 6.63
C ARG A 101 -1.10 1.49 8.12
N GLU A 102 -2.12 1.14 8.88
CA GLU A 102 -2.20 1.41 10.32
C GLU A 102 -1.11 0.67 11.09
N GLU A 103 -0.81 -0.58 10.73
CA GLU A 103 0.30 -1.32 11.31
C GLU A 103 1.65 -0.70 10.96
N ALA A 104 1.85 -0.30 9.70
CA ALA A 104 3.06 0.41 9.30
C ALA A 104 3.25 1.68 10.14
N VAL A 105 2.20 2.51 10.26
CA VAL A 105 2.22 3.72 11.08
C VAL A 105 2.53 3.40 12.54
N LYS A 106 1.90 2.37 13.12
CA LYS A 106 2.14 1.97 14.51
C LYS A 106 3.59 1.56 14.73
N PHE A 107 4.13 0.74 13.83
CA PHE A 107 5.52 0.29 13.87
C PHE A 107 6.48 1.49 13.79
N PHE A 108 6.38 2.31 12.75
CA PHE A 108 7.29 3.44 12.54
C PHE A 108 7.15 4.52 13.63
N LYS A 109 5.94 4.75 14.17
CA LYS A 109 5.75 5.63 15.33
C LYS A 109 6.47 5.07 16.57
N GLY A 110 6.42 3.76 16.80
CA GLY A 110 7.19 3.10 17.85
C GLY A 110 8.70 3.27 17.68
N GLN A 111 9.19 3.20 16.45
CA GLN A 111 10.59 3.44 16.12
C GLN A 111 11.00 4.91 16.34
N ALA A 112 10.13 5.87 16.02
CA ALA A 112 10.38 7.29 16.28
C ALA A 112 10.46 7.57 17.79
N GLY A 113 9.60 6.94 18.60
CA GLY A 113 9.65 7.01 20.06
C GLY A 113 10.94 6.46 20.68
N LYS A 114 11.65 5.58 19.96
CA LYS A 114 13.01 5.10 20.31
C LYS A 114 14.12 6.04 19.86
N ASN A 115 13.80 7.26 19.41
CA ASN A 115 14.72 8.26 18.87
C ASN A 115 15.50 7.75 17.65
N ARG A 116 14.84 6.96 16.78
CA ARG A 116 15.45 6.48 15.54
C ARG A 116 14.98 7.32 14.37
N ALA A 117 15.93 7.81 13.58
CA ALA A 117 15.57 8.47 12.33
C ALA A 117 15.23 7.41 11.29
N PHE A 118 14.36 7.74 10.35
CA PHE A 118 14.05 6.90 9.20
C PHE A 118 13.30 7.74 8.18
N ASP A 119 13.32 7.26 6.94
CA ASP A 119 12.51 7.80 5.86
C ASP A 119 11.92 6.62 5.10
N ALA A 120 10.62 6.40 5.32
CA ALA A 120 9.89 5.26 4.81
C ALA A 120 8.86 5.74 3.78
N TYR A 121 8.90 5.21 2.56
CA TYR A 121 8.00 5.61 1.48
C TYR A 121 7.34 4.40 0.82
N ASN A 122 6.02 4.46 0.70
CA ASN A 122 5.23 3.54 -0.10
C ASN A 122 4.76 4.26 -1.36
N THR A 123 5.33 3.88 -2.49
CA THR A 123 5.03 4.48 -3.80
C THR A 123 3.62 4.16 -4.29
N SER A 124 3.06 3.00 -3.92
CA SER A 124 1.73 2.57 -4.36
C SER A 124 0.61 3.41 -3.74
N GLU A 125 0.78 3.86 -2.49
CA GLU A 125 -0.20 4.68 -1.78
C GLU A 125 0.16 6.18 -1.71
N ASP A 126 1.29 6.57 -2.29
CA ASP A 126 1.94 7.87 -2.10
C ASP A 126 1.99 8.27 -0.62
N HIS A 127 2.43 7.35 0.24
CA HIS A 127 2.48 7.55 1.68
C HIS A 127 3.91 7.54 2.19
N ARG A 128 4.32 8.62 2.85
CA ARG A 128 5.65 8.79 3.43
C ARG A 128 5.56 8.97 4.94
N MET A 129 6.45 8.32 5.66
CA MET A 129 6.67 8.45 7.09
C MET A 129 8.12 8.83 7.34
N TYR A 130 8.34 9.85 8.15
CA TYR A 130 9.66 10.39 8.43
C TYR A 130 9.85 10.60 9.94
N SER A 131 11.07 10.33 10.40
CA SER A 131 11.55 10.67 11.74
C SER A 131 12.96 11.23 11.65
N ASP A 132 13.26 12.25 12.47
CA ASP A 132 14.57 12.89 12.56
C ASP A 132 15.51 12.21 13.57
N GLY A 133 15.03 11.21 14.32
CA GLY A 133 15.77 10.55 15.38
C GLY A 133 15.85 11.32 16.69
N LYS A 134 14.98 12.31 16.89
CA LYS A 134 14.82 13.05 18.16
C LYS A 134 13.40 12.93 18.73
N GLY A 135 12.66 11.90 18.29
CA GLY A 135 11.28 11.67 18.68
C GLY A 135 10.25 12.32 17.76
N LEU A 136 10.66 13.04 16.72
CA LEU A 136 9.73 13.58 15.71
C LEU A 136 9.18 12.44 14.86
N PHE A 137 7.86 12.38 14.70
CA PHE A 137 7.21 11.49 13.75
C PHE A 137 6.27 12.31 12.89
N VAL A 138 6.44 12.23 11.57
CA VAL A 138 5.55 12.86 10.60
C VAL A 138 5.16 11.86 9.52
N GLN A 139 3.90 11.89 9.11
CA GLN A 139 3.36 11.07 8.04
C GLN A 139 2.41 11.88 7.14
N GLY A 140 2.33 11.51 5.88
CA GLY A 140 1.46 12.17 4.90
C GLY A 140 1.82 11.78 3.48
N LYS A 141 1.34 12.57 2.51
CA LYS A 141 1.80 12.41 1.13
C LYS A 141 3.26 12.84 1.01
N LYS A 142 3.97 12.30 0.02
CA LYS A 142 5.38 12.65 -0.19
C LYS A 142 5.57 14.16 -0.32
N ALA A 143 4.71 14.82 -1.10
CA ALA A 143 4.76 16.27 -1.31
C ALA A 143 4.50 17.09 -0.03
N GLU A 144 3.58 16.63 0.83
CA GLU A 144 3.26 17.30 2.10
C GLU A 144 4.42 17.18 3.09
N VAL A 145 5.00 15.98 3.21
CA VAL A 145 6.17 15.76 4.05
C VAL A 145 7.37 16.54 3.51
N ASP A 146 7.62 16.54 2.20
CA ASP A 146 8.67 17.35 1.57
C ASP A 146 8.47 18.86 1.84
N ALA A 147 7.23 19.35 1.78
CA ALA A 147 6.91 20.74 2.05
C ALA A 147 7.08 21.10 3.54
N TYR A 148 6.64 20.22 4.44
CA TYR A 148 6.84 20.38 5.88
C TYR A 148 8.33 20.46 6.24
N LEU A 149 9.15 19.56 5.68
CA LEU A 149 10.60 19.56 5.94
C LEU A 149 11.30 20.83 5.44
N LYS A 150 10.76 21.49 4.39
CA LYS A 150 11.27 22.78 3.90
C LYS A 150 10.75 23.97 4.70
N ASN A 151 9.48 23.94 5.12
CA ASN A 151 8.85 25.02 5.87
C ASN A 151 7.88 24.48 6.94
N PRO A 152 8.38 24.06 8.12
CA PRO A 152 7.55 23.47 9.16
C PRO A 152 6.46 24.41 9.68
N LYS A 153 6.67 25.73 9.57
CA LYS A 153 5.75 26.76 10.08
C LYS A 153 4.43 26.82 9.30
N ALA A 154 4.41 26.33 8.06
CA ALA A 154 3.24 26.34 7.18
C ALA A 154 2.24 25.20 7.46
N PHE A 155 2.56 24.31 8.39
CA PHE A 155 1.75 23.14 8.70
C PHE A 155 1.50 23.04 10.21
N ASP A 156 0.37 22.47 10.57
CA ASP A 156 0.14 21.90 11.88
C ASP A 156 0.42 20.40 11.83
N LEU A 157 1.22 19.95 12.80
CA LEU A 157 1.56 18.56 13.02
C LEU A 157 0.72 18.03 14.18
N ASP A 158 -0.15 17.07 13.90
CA ASP A 158 -0.84 16.33 14.94
C ASP A 158 0.16 15.45 15.69
N LYS A 159 0.43 15.74 16.96
CA LYS A 159 1.46 15.05 17.74
C LYS A 159 1.09 13.59 18.03
N GLU A 160 -0.19 13.23 17.99
CA GLU A 160 -0.64 11.87 18.25
C GLU A 160 -0.50 10.98 17.02
N SER A 161 -0.97 11.41 15.86
CA SER A 161 -0.94 10.61 14.63
C SER A 161 0.29 10.86 13.76
N GLY A 162 0.99 11.99 13.95
CA GLY A 162 2.04 12.47 13.07
C GLY A 162 1.52 13.03 11.74
N LYS A 163 0.19 13.16 11.55
CA LYS A 163 -0.37 13.67 10.29
C LYS A 163 -0.16 15.18 10.16
N LEU A 164 0.14 15.60 8.93
CA LEU A 164 0.21 17.01 8.56
C LEU A 164 -1.16 17.54 8.16
N THR A 165 -1.46 18.74 8.61
CA THR A 165 -2.56 19.57 8.12
C THR A 165 -1.97 20.90 7.68
N ALA A 166 -2.27 21.34 6.45
CA ALA A 166 -1.83 22.65 5.99
C ALA A 166 -2.54 23.73 6.83
N LYS A 167 -1.79 24.73 7.31
CA LYS A 167 -2.41 25.93 7.88
C LYS A 167 -3.11 26.66 6.75
N GLU A 168 -4.37 27.06 6.96
CA GLU A 168 -4.99 28.01 6.06
C GLU A 168 -4.07 29.24 5.95
N PRO A 169 -3.86 29.78 4.73
CA PRO A 169 -3.09 31.01 4.60
C PRO A 169 -3.79 32.07 5.45
N GLU A 170 -3.05 32.67 6.40
CA GLU A 170 -3.56 33.82 7.15
C GLU A 170 -4.03 34.84 6.11
N ASN A 171 -5.35 34.99 6.02
CA ASN A 171 -5.99 35.98 5.16
C ASN A 171 -5.45 37.32 5.63
N THR A 172 -4.53 37.88 4.85
CA THR A 172 -3.90 39.16 5.13
C THR A 172 -5.04 40.15 5.20
N LYS A 173 -5.35 40.63 6.41
CA LYS A 173 -6.30 41.73 6.61
C LYS A 173 -5.87 42.85 5.67
N THR A 174 -6.66 43.05 4.61
CA THR A 174 -6.60 44.23 3.76
C THR A 174 -6.87 45.43 4.65
N VAL A 175 -5.80 46.04 5.15
CA VAL A 175 -5.84 47.39 5.71
C VAL A 175 -6.20 48.31 4.55
N SER A 176 -7.45 48.75 4.52
CA SER A 176 -7.91 49.78 3.60
C SER A 176 -7.22 51.08 4.01
N PRO A 177 -6.52 51.78 3.09
CA PRO A 177 -6.00 53.11 3.39
C PRO A 177 -7.18 54.09 3.47
N THR A 178 -7.19 54.87 4.54
CA THR A 178 -8.09 56.00 4.78
C THR A 178 -7.79 57.16 3.83
#